data_AF-A0A5B7CNN7-F1
#
_entry.id   AF-A0A5B7CNN7-F1
#
_cell.length_a   1.000
_cell.length_b   1.000
_cell.length_c   1.000
_cell.angle_alpha   90.00
_cell.angle_beta   90.00
_cell.angle_gamma   90.00
#
_symmetry.space_group_name_H-M   'P 1'
#
loop_
_entity.id
_entity.type
_entity.pdbx_description
1 polymer ?
#
loop_
_entity_poly.entity_id
_entity_poly.type
_entity_poly.pdbx_seq_one_letter_code
_entity_poly.pdbx_strand_id
1 'polypeptide(L)'
;MHVSSSAQLTSPGYPGPAGPNLECVFTITVQPNQHVILNFQSIDFGSADGCNSTYLEMYDMTLSGQPTLYNTFCGEEGLTAAHLAPSSSMALRYVTGASNITGQGWKAWIHQGQPHESTVLDEEE
;
A
#
# COMPACT_ATOMS: atom_id res chain seq x y z
N MET A 1 18.09 21.03 -4.51
CA MET A 1 16.67 20.80 -4.88
C MET A 1 16.43 19.31 -4.84
N HIS A 2 15.71 18.81 -3.82
CA HIS A 2 15.25 17.42 -3.84
C HIS A 2 13.95 17.38 -4.63
N VAL A 3 13.93 16.65 -5.75
CA VAL A 3 12.69 16.35 -6.47
C VAL A 3 12.05 15.16 -5.76
N SER A 4 10.95 15.39 -5.05
CA SER A 4 10.11 14.30 -4.54
C SER A 4 9.31 13.74 -5.71
N SER A 5 9.71 12.59 -6.24
CA SER A 5 8.90 11.87 -7.22
C SER A 5 7.68 11.25 -6.53
N SER A 6 6.50 11.48 -7.09
CA SER A 6 5.27 10.78 -6.73
C SER A 6 4.77 9.94 -7.90
N ALA A 7 4.14 8.81 -7.59
CA ALA A 7 3.51 7.95 -8.57
C ALA A 7 2.11 7.55 -8.10
N GLN A 8 1.19 7.37 -9.05
CA GLN A 8 -0.15 6.87 -8.76
C GLN A 8 -0.21 5.39 -9.12
N LEU A 9 -0.84 4.60 -8.26
CA LEU A 9 -1.07 3.18 -8.47
C LEU A 9 -2.53 2.83 -8.23
N THR A 10 -3.09 1.97 -9.08
CA THR A 10 -4.49 1.55 -9.01
C THR A 10 -4.62 0.05 -9.20
N SER A 11 -5.71 -0.52 -8.67
CA SER A 11 -6.09 -1.89 -8.99
C SER A 11 -6.42 -2.07 -10.48
N PRO A 12 -6.29 -3.29 -11.03
CA PRO A 12 -6.83 -3.61 -12.34
C PRO A 12 -8.32 -3.28 -12.41
N GLY A 13 -8.74 -2.59 -13.46
CA GLY A 13 -10.15 -2.23 -13.68
C GLY A 13 -10.62 -0.94 -13.00
N TYR A 14 -9.85 -0.34 -12.09
CA TYR A 14 -10.23 0.90 -11.39
C TYR A 14 -10.58 2.05 -12.38
N PRO A 15 -11.64 2.86 -12.15
CA PRO A 15 -12.53 2.89 -10.98
C PRO A 15 -13.75 1.94 -11.08
N GLY A 16 -13.59 0.79 -11.77
CA GLY A 16 -14.56 -0.29 -11.83
C GLY A 16 -14.06 -1.56 -11.14
N PRO A 17 -14.93 -2.58 -11.03
CA PRO A 17 -14.57 -3.83 -10.40
C PRO A 17 -13.48 -4.57 -11.16
N ALA A 18 -12.58 -5.18 -10.40
CA ALA A 18 -11.61 -6.13 -10.92
C ALA A 18 -12.32 -7.43 -11.35
N GLY A 19 -11.70 -8.16 -12.30
CA GLY A 19 -12.16 -9.49 -12.66
C GLY A 19 -12.00 -10.51 -11.52
N PRO A 20 -12.73 -11.63 -11.55
CA PRO A 20 -12.59 -12.68 -10.53
C PRO A 20 -11.27 -13.46 -10.70
N ASN A 21 -10.82 -14.11 -9.63
CA ASN A 21 -9.65 -14.99 -9.58
C ASN A 21 -8.31 -14.34 -10.01
N LEU A 22 -8.16 -13.04 -9.78
CA LEU A 22 -6.91 -12.32 -9.95
C LEU A 22 -6.02 -12.44 -8.72
N GLU A 23 -4.72 -12.56 -8.98
CA GLU A 23 -3.65 -12.32 -8.03
C GLU A 23 -2.64 -11.38 -8.69
N CYS A 24 -2.49 -10.18 -8.14
CA CYS A 24 -1.57 -9.16 -8.65
C CYS A 24 -0.60 -8.75 -7.55
N VAL A 25 0.70 -8.78 -7.87
CA VAL A 25 1.76 -8.35 -6.95
C VAL A 25 2.42 -7.10 -7.52
N PHE A 26 2.40 -6.02 -6.74
CA PHE A 26 3.04 -4.76 -7.07
C PHE A 26 4.24 -4.57 -6.14
N THR A 27 5.45 -4.64 -6.69
CA THR A 27 6.69 -4.32 -5.97
C THR A 27 7.01 -2.84 -6.15
N ILE A 28 7.17 -2.14 -5.05
CA ILE A 28 7.46 -0.72 -5.01
C ILE A 28 8.80 -0.54 -4.31
N THR A 29 9.74 0.13 -4.97
CA THR A 29 11.07 0.38 -4.44
C THR A 29 11.43 1.84 -4.64
N VAL A 30 11.94 2.48 -3.60
CA VAL A 30 12.45 3.85 -3.62
C VAL A 30 13.97 3.85 -3.48
N GLN A 31 14.58 5.04 -3.46
CA GLN A 31 16.02 5.16 -3.31
C GLN A 31 16.48 4.56 -1.96
N PRO A 32 17.72 4.04 -1.89
CA PRO A 32 18.32 3.64 -0.63
C PRO A 32 18.23 4.75 0.42
N ASN A 33 18.01 4.39 1.70
CA ASN A 33 17.84 5.31 2.83
C ASN A 33 16.59 6.20 2.78
N GLN A 34 15.60 5.86 1.95
CA GLN A 34 14.26 6.43 1.97
C GLN A 34 13.23 5.36 2.31
N HIS A 35 12.08 5.78 2.80
CA HIS A 35 10.91 4.94 3.03
C HIS A 35 9.89 5.12 1.92
N VAL A 36 9.17 4.04 1.64
CA VAL A 36 7.97 4.12 0.82
C VAL A 36 6.82 4.65 1.69
N ILE A 37 6.22 5.76 1.26
CA ILE A 37 4.98 6.30 1.83
C ILE A 37 3.85 5.98 0.87
N LEU A 38 2.87 5.22 1.34
CA LEU A 38 1.67 4.84 0.59
C LEU A 38 0.43 5.51 1.17
N ASN A 39 -0.23 6.32 0.35
CA ASN A 39 -1.46 7.03 0.70
C ASN A 39 -2.61 6.50 -0.13
N PHE A 40 -3.48 5.67 0.47
CA PHE A 40 -4.71 5.24 -0.20
C PHE A 40 -5.69 6.41 -0.31
N GLN A 41 -6.18 6.63 -1.53
CA GLN A 41 -7.24 7.62 -1.82
C GLN A 41 -8.62 6.99 -1.85
N SER A 42 -8.70 5.69 -2.14
CA SER A 42 -9.94 4.91 -2.12
C SER A 42 -9.60 3.44 -2.01
N ILE A 43 -10.34 2.71 -1.19
CA ILE A 43 -10.38 1.25 -1.15
C ILE A 43 -11.86 0.86 -1.09
N ASP A 44 -12.32 0.14 -2.11
CA ASP A 44 -13.66 -0.42 -2.18
C ASP A 44 -13.61 -1.77 -2.90
N PHE A 45 -13.74 -2.85 -2.13
CA PHE A 45 -13.82 -4.22 -2.67
C PHE A 45 -15.24 -4.78 -2.65
N GLY A 46 -16.24 -3.95 -2.33
CA GLY A 46 -17.63 -4.37 -2.15
C GLY A 46 -17.90 -4.94 -0.75
N SER A 47 -19.05 -5.59 -0.57
CA SER A 47 -19.43 -6.17 0.74
C SER A 47 -18.50 -7.33 1.12
N ALA A 48 -17.75 -7.14 2.21
CA ALA A 48 -16.81 -8.12 2.71
C ALA A 48 -17.51 -9.18 3.58
N ASP A 49 -17.74 -10.37 3.05
CA ASP A 49 -17.90 -11.58 3.87
C ASP A 49 -16.51 -12.02 4.38
N GLY A 50 -15.93 -11.22 5.29
CA GLY A 50 -14.80 -11.59 6.16
C GLY A 50 -13.39 -11.57 5.57
N CYS A 51 -13.02 -10.64 4.67
CA CYS A 51 -11.69 -10.54 4.05
C CYS A 51 -11.12 -11.82 3.41
N ASN A 52 -11.92 -12.88 3.25
CA ASN A 52 -11.43 -14.20 2.82
C ASN A 52 -11.37 -14.35 1.30
N SER A 53 -12.09 -13.49 0.56
CA SER A 53 -12.27 -13.58 -0.88
C SER A 53 -11.53 -12.49 -1.63
N THR A 54 -11.74 -11.23 -1.29
CA THR A 54 -11.13 -10.08 -1.95
C THR A 54 -10.47 -9.17 -0.94
N TYR A 55 -9.17 -8.95 -1.10
CA TYR A 55 -8.36 -8.22 -0.14
C TYR A 55 -7.09 -7.68 -0.79
N LEU A 56 -6.45 -6.74 -0.09
CA LEU A 56 -5.14 -6.20 -0.43
C LEU A 56 -4.22 -6.37 0.77
N GLU A 57 -3.15 -7.14 0.61
CA GLU A 57 -2.10 -7.28 1.62
C GLU A 57 -0.96 -6.31 1.33
N MET A 58 -0.41 -5.73 2.39
CA MET A 58 0.75 -4.85 2.33
C MET A 58 1.91 -5.45 3.13
N TYR A 59 3.03 -5.67 2.46
CA TYR A 59 4.23 -6.26 3.02
C TYR A 59 5.38 -5.26 3.02
N ASP A 60 6.12 -5.20 4.13
CA ASP A 60 7.42 -4.55 4.18
C ASP A 60 8.51 -5.53 3.71
N MET A 61 9.28 -5.12 2.71
CA MET A 61 10.31 -5.96 2.08
C MET A 61 11.69 -5.58 2.62
N THR A 62 11.99 -6.05 3.84
CA THR A 62 13.25 -5.73 4.53
C THR A 62 14.48 -6.30 3.79
N LEU A 63 15.64 -5.70 4.04
CA LEU A 63 16.93 -6.19 3.50
C LEU A 63 17.27 -7.64 3.91
N SER A 64 16.63 -8.17 4.97
CA SER A 64 16.78 -9.56 5.39
C SER A 64 16.20 -10.56 4.38
N GLY A 65 15.42 -10.10 3.40
CA GLY A 65 14.78 -10.91 2.37
C GLY A 65 13.48 -11.58 2.81
N GLN A 66 13.09 -11.46 4.08
CA GLN A 66 11.81 -11.97 4.58
C GLN A 66 10.74 -10.86 4.52
N PRO A 67 9.63 -11.08 3.78
CA PRO A 67 8.50 -10.16 3.75
C PRO A 67 7.73 -10.21 5.07
N THR A 68 7.48 -9.05 5.67
CA THR A 68 6.65 -8.92 6.88
C THR A 68 5.29 -8.35 6.50
N LEU A 69 4.21 -9.09 6.76
CA LEU A 69 2.84 -8.58 6.57
C LEU A 69 2.59 -7.43 7.56
N TYR A 70 2.31 -6.25 7.04
CA TYR A 70 2.03 -5.06 7.84
C TYR A 70 0.52 -4.88 8.06
N ASN A 71 -0.27 -5.01 7.00
CA ASN A 71 -1.73 -4.88 7.09
C ASN A 71 -2.44 -5.63 5.95
N THR A 72 -3.71 -5.96 6.16
CA THR A 72 -4.61 -6.52 5.16
C THR A 72 -5.87 -5.66 5.12
N PHE A 73 -6.17 -5.11 3.94
CA PHE A 73 -7.33 -4.27 3.70
C PHE A 73 -8.44 -5.07 3.03
N CYS A 74 -9.69 -4.88 3.45
CA CYS A 74 -10.82 -5.46 2.74
C CYS A 74 -12.13 -4.69 2.90
N GLY A 75 -13.11 -4.98 2.04
CA GLY A 75 -14.41 -4.29 2.08
C GLY A 75 -14.33 -2.85 1.60
N GLU A 76 -15.17 -1.99 2.19
CA GLU A 76 -15.10 -0.54 2.03
C GLU A 76 -14.45 0.03 3.28
N GLU A 77 -13.18 0.44 3.17
CA GLU A 77 -12.45 1.03 4.29
C GLU A 77 -12.39 2.55 4.15
N GLY A 78 -12.74 3.23 5.24
CA GLY A 78 -12.50 4.66 5.39
C GLY A 78 -10.98 4.92 5.37
N LEU A 79 -10.56 5.88 4.55
CA LEU A 79 -9.14 6.21 4.33
C LEU A 79 -8.40 6.37 5.66
N THR A 80 -7.52 5.43 5.98
CA THR A 80 -6.64 5.52 7.15
C THR A 80 -5.40 6.36 6.81
N ALA A 81 -4.72 6.83 7.86
CA ALA A 81 -3.53 7.66 7.76
C ALA A 81 -2.46 7.06 6.82
N ALA A 82 -1.54 7.90 6.33
CA ALA A 82 -0.42 7.49 5.49
C ALA A 82 0.26 6.23 6.04
N HIS A 83 0.42 5.21 5.20
CA HIS A 83 1.12 3.98 5.58
C HIS A 83 2.59 4.11 5.23
N LEU A 84 3.45 3.97 6.22
CA LEU A 84 4.89 4.04 6.07
C LEU A 84 5.46 2.62 6.06
N ALA A 85 6.12 2.24 4.97
CA ALA A 85 6.95 1.04 4.97
C ALA A 85 8.26 1.35 5.74
N PRO A 86 8.63 0.55 6.77
CA PRO A 86 9.89 0.73 7.49
C PRO A 86 11.15 0.55 6.62
N SER A 87 11.06 -0.02 5.41
CA SER A 87 12.18 -0.15 4.49
C SER A 87 12.00 0.64 3.18
N SER A 88 13.03 0.63 2.33
CA SER A 88 13.00 1.25 1.00
C SER A 88 12.25 0.42 -0.05
N SER A 89 11.65 -0.70 0.35
CA SER A 89 10.91 -1.60 -0.54
C SER A 89 9.65 -2.14 0.13
N MET A 90 8.57 -2.22 -0.63
CA MET A 90 7.31 -2.81 -0.17
C MET A 90 6.65 -3.60 -1.29
N ALA A 91 5.75 -4.52 -0.91
CA ALA A 91 4.91 -5.24 -1.85
C ALA A 91 3.44 -5.10 -1.50
N LEU A 92 2.61 -4.87 -2.51
CA LEU A 92 1.16 -4.97 -2.41
C LEU A 92 0.69 -6.22 -3.14
N ARG A 93 -0.07 -7.08 -2.47
CA ARG A 93 -0.65 -8.29 -3.05
C ARG A 93 -2.17 -8.16 -3.06
N TYR A 94 -2.74 -7.95 -4.24
CA TYR A 94 -4.18 -7.83 -4.45
C TYR A 94 -4.74 -9.16 -4.93
N VAL A 95 -5.69 -9.71 -4.18
CA VAL A 95 -6.35 -10.99 -4.48
C VAL A 95 -7.85 -10.75 -4.60
N THR A 96 -8.48 -11.36 -5.61
CA THR A 96 -9.94 -11.31 -5.81
C THR A 96 -10.54 -12.71 -5.82
N GLY A 97 -11.71 -12.87 -5.21
CA GLY A 97 -12.41 -14.15 -5.16
C GLY A 97 -12.96 -14.62 -6.52
N ALA A 98 -13.60 -15.79 -6.51
CA ALA A 98 -14.17 -16.41 -7.71
C ALA A 98 -15.51 -15.79 -8.18
N SER A 99 -16.16 -15.02 -7.31
CA SER A 99 -17.43 -14.35 -7.59
C SER A 99 -17.22 -12.96 -8.21
N ASN A 100 -18.29 -12.39 -8.77
CA ASN A 100 -18.25 -11.02 -9.26
C ASN A 100 -17.93 -10.04 -8.12
N ILE A 101 -16.88 -9.25 -8.33
CA ILE A 101 -16.51 -8.16 -7.43
C ILE A 101 -17.41 -6.97 -7.76
N THR A 102 -17.93 -6.31 -6.73
CA THR A 102 -18.84 -5.18 -6.88
C THR A 102 -18.20 -3.84 -6.52
N GLY A 103 -17.10 -3.86 -5.76
CA GLY A 103 -16.38 -2.65 -5.38
C GLY A 103 -15.57 -2.05 -6.51
N GLN A 104 -15.27 -0.75 -6.41
CA GLN A 104 -14.58 0.06 -7.43
C GLN A 104 -13.06 -0.19 -7.50
N GLY A 105 -12.51 -0.99 -6.60
CA GLY A 105 -11.08 -1.28 -6.49
C GLY A 105 -10.35 -0.32 -5.56
N TRP A 106 -9.05 -0.13 -5.78
CA TRP A 106 -8.23 0.74 -4.95
C TRP A 106 -7.37 1.71 -5.78
N LYS A 107 -7.05 2.85 -5.16
CA LYS A 107 -6.16 3.88 -5.71
C LYS A 107 -5.28 4.41 -4.60
N ALA A 108 -3.99 4.53 -4.88
CA ALA A 108 -3.02 5.07 -3.95
C ALA A 108 -2.01 6.00 -4.64
N TRP A 109 -1.45 6.91 -3.85
CA TRP A 109 -0.22 7.62 -4.21
C TRP A 109 0.96 7.02 -3.46
N ILE A 110 2.07 6.92 -4.19
CA ILE A 110 3.38 6.50 -3.70
C ILE A 110 4.26 7.73 -3.67
N HIS A 111 4.91 7.97 -2.54
CA HIS A 111 5.93 9.01 -2.39
C HIS A 111 7.13 8.43 -1.65
N GLN A 112 8.30 8.99 -1.92
CA GLN A 112 9.49 8.73 -1.10
C GLN A 112 9.55 9.74 0.04
N GLY A 113 9.81 9.27 1.26
CA GLY A 113 10.11 10.11 2.41
C GLY A 113 11.45 9.72 3.02
N GLN A 114 12.19 10.68 3.55
CA GLN A 114 13.29 10.31 4.46
C GLN A 114 12.68 9.73 5.75
N PRO A 115 13.35 8.77 6.41
CA PRO A 115 13.08 8.51 7.81
C PRO A 115 13.21 9.87 8.47
N HIS A 116 12.22 10.30 9.24
CA HIS A 116 12.41 11.51 10.02
C HIS A 116 13.63 11.24 10.91
N GLU A 117 14.77 11.88 10.59
CA GLU A 117 15.83 12.06 11.56
C GLU A 117 15.11 12.81 12.67
N SER A 118 14.80 12.12 13.77
CA SER A 118 14.26 12.77 14.95
C SER A 118 15.19 13.94 15.20
N THR A 119 14.69 15.15 15.02
CA THR A 119 15.41 16.34 15.45
C THR A 119 15.68 16.10 16.92
N VAL A 120 16.91 15.71 17.23
CA VAL A 120 17.42 15.79 18.58
C VAL A 120 17.24 17.26 18.89
N LEU A 121 16.27 17.59 19.73
CA LEU A 121 16.30 18.88 20.38
C LEU A 121 17.58 18.80 21.20
N ASP A 122 18.64 19.39 20.66
CA ASP A 122 19.78 19.85 21.43
C ASP A 122 19.21 20.81 22.50
N GLU A 123 18.82 20.26 23.64
CA GLU A 123 18.86 20.98 24.90
C GLU A 123 20.31 20.90 25.40
N GLU A 124 21.20 21.68 24.77
CA GLU A 124 22.30 22.37 25.47
C GLU A 124 21.74 23.78 25.78
N GLU A 125 21.75 24.35 26.98
CA GLU A 125 22.49 24.15 28.24
C GLU A 125 21.60 24.60 29.41
#